data_AF-A0A1A6XXL4-F1
#
_entry.id   AF-A0A1A6XXL4-F1
#
_cell.length_a   1.000
_cell.length_b   1.000
_cell.length_c   1.000
_cell.angle_alpha   90.00
_cell.angle_beta   90.00
_cell.angle_gamma   90.00
#
_symmetry.space_group_name_H-M   'P 1'
#
loop_
_entity.id
_entity.type
_entity.pdbx_description
1 polymer ?
#
loop_
_entity_poly.entity_id
_entity_poly.type
_entity_poly.pdbx_seq_one_letter_code
_entity_poly.pdbx_strand_id
1 'polypeptide(L)'
;MTYQHVFAVLAAGLGLALAATASAQEPMPPAPHCMAAAGVQEVEQASPRAIALRAASGQAYRIDFSEDCPGVRDATTLKLEVPGGWACGRPSERVVVDGRRCTVSAVTPMEDRDYASVARDSDRLRTATLPSLTIRERRDIRRSFGGSPSYCFATRNVRAWSSDPQGMLVETHPRRNGGHRYYRVELGSHCRQLDRAPELSFHSGLQNGLICGNPGDRVITAGFDERDLRNDALAPLPQYTRGSCRIQAVYPASRQASN
;
A
#
# COMPACT_ATOMS: atom_id res chain seq x y z
N MET A 1 52.75 41.11 -53.86
CA MET A 1 53.07 39.68 -54.11
C MET A 1 53.67 39.15 -52.82
N THR A 2 53.25 38.12 -52.10
CA THR A 2 52.14 37.14 -52.15
C THR A 2 52.45 36.15 -51.00
N TYR A 3 51.45 35.77 -50.18
CA TYR A 3 51.36 34.59 -49.26
C TYR A 3 52.28 34.50 -48.00
N GLN A 4 51.78 34.59 -46.74
CA GLN A 4 51.05 33.62 -45.87
C GLN A 4 52.01 32.54 -45.28
N HIS A 5 52.20 32.32 -43.97
CA HIS A 5 51.31 31.78 -42.90
C HIS A 5 51.91 32.12 -41.50
N VAL A 6 51.19 32.74 -40.54
CA VAL A 6 50.31 32.19 -39.48
C VAL A 6 50.92 31.08 -38.60
N PHE A 7 51.22 31.40 -37.33
CA PHE A 7 51.03 30.50 -36.18
C PHE A 7 50.52 31.33 -34.98
N ALA A 8 49.25 31.13 -34.63
CA ALA A 8 48.59 31.70 -33.47
C ALA A 8 48.63 30.67 -32.32
N VAL A 9 49.17 31.06 -31.18
CA VAL A 9 49.08 30.29 -29.93
C VAL A 9 47.88 30.84 -29.15
N LEU A 10 46.76 30.13 -29.19
CA LEU A 10 45.57 30.43 -28.38
C LEU A 10 45.59 29.56 -27.11
N ALA A 11 45.88 30.20 -25.98
CA ALA A 11 45.72 29.62 -24.65
C ALA A 11 44.23 29.61 -24.29
N ALA A 12 43.57 28.45 -24.44
CA ALA A 12 42.21 28.23 -23.95
C ALA A 12 42.25 27.71 -22.51
N GLY A 13 42.14 28.62 -21.54
CA GLY A 13 41.81 28.27 -20.16
C GLY A 13 40.33 27.87 -20.06
N LEU A 14 40.04 26.58 -20.02
CA LEU A 14 38.71 26.07 -19.68
C LEU A 14 38.48 26.24 -18.18
N GLY A 15 37.65 27.21 -17.80
CA GLY A 15 37.02 27.24 -16.48
C GLY A 15 35.99 26.12 -16.38
N LEU A 16 36.30 25.07 -15.61
CA LEU A 16 35.30 24.12 -15.16
C LEU A 16 34.38 24.81 -14.14
N ALA A 17 33.18 25.19 -14.57
CA ALA A 17 32.08 25.47 -13.66
C ALA A 17 31.61 24.12 -13.07
N LEU A 18 32.05 23.81 -11.85
CA LEU A 18 31.42 22.74 -11.06
C LEU A 18 30.00 23.20 -10.71
N ALA A 19 29.01 22.69 -11.45
CA ALA A 19 27.63 22.67 -10.99
C ALA A 19 27.55 21.73 -9.78
N ALA A 20 27.66 22.29 -8.58
CA ALA A 20 27.33 21.57 -7.36
C ALA A 20 25.82 21.27 -7.39
N THR A 21 25.47 20.04 -7.73
CA THR A 21 24.13 19.50 -7.46
C THR A 21 23.99 19.45 -5.94
N ALA A 22 23.40 20.48 -5.35
CA ALA A 22 22.96 20.44 -3.97
C ALA A 22 21.94 19.31 -3.85
N SER A 23 22.36 18.15 -3.33
CA SER A 23 21.39 17.19 -2.80
C SER A 23 20.68 17.93 -1.68
N ALA A 24 19.43 18.31 -1.89
CA ALA A 24 18.60 18.82 -0.82
C ALA A 24 18.57 17.73 0.25
N GLN A 25 19.35 17.93 1.33
CA GLN A 25 19.34 17.08 2.50
C GLN A 25 17.88 17.00 2.94
N GLU A 26 17.27 15.82 2.90
CA GLU A 26 15.91 15.66 3.42
C GLU A 26 15.92 16.18 4.86
N PRO A 27 15.08 17.19 5.18
CA PRO A 27 15.07 17.74 6.52
C PRO A 27 14.81 16.61 7.51
N MET A 28 15.55 16.58 8.62
CA MET A 28 15.32 15.56 9.64
C MET A 28 14.02 15.86 10.41
N PRO A 29 13.24 14.83 10.78
CA PRO A 29 12.03 15.03 11.57
C PRO A 29 12.38 15.64 12.94
N PRO A 30 11.63 16.65 13.41
CA PRO A 30 11.87 17.27 14.72
C PRO A 30 11.73 16.30 15.91
N ALA A 31 10.92 15.26 15.76
CA ALA A 31 10.73 14.19 16.73
C ALA A 31 10.26 12.90 16.01
N PRO A 32 10.41 11.70 16.62
CA PRO A 32 10.10 10.43 15.95
C PRO A 32 8.66 10.27 15.46
N HIS A 33 7.70 10.94 16.11
CA HIS A 33 6.29 10.91 15.75
C HIS A 33 5.92 11.95 14.69
N CYS A 34 6.81 12.88 14.36
CA CYS A 34 6.55 13.93 13.39
C CYS A 34 6.53 13.36 11.97
N MET A 35 5.53 13.77 11.19
CA MET A 35 5.35 13.37 9.80
C MET A 35 5.63 14.55 8.87
N ALA A 36 6.34 14.30 7.77
CA ALA A 36 6.54 15.30 6.72
C ALA A 36 5.22 15.53 5.97
N ALA A 37 4.75 16.77 5.94
CA ALA A 37 3.51 17.12 5.23
C ALA A 37 3.67 17.13 3.71
N ALA A 38 4.91 17.24 3.22
CA ALA A 38 5.20 17.16 1.80
C ALA A 38 5.12 15.72 1.30
N GLY A 39 4.51 15.53 0.12
CA GLY A 39 4.50 14.23 -0.54
C GLY A 39 3.63 13.16 0.14
N VAL A 40 2.62 13.56 0.92
CA VAL A 40 1.56 12.66 1.38
C VAL A 40 0.95 11.95 0.16
N GLN A 41 0.95 10.62 0.20
CA GLN A 41 0.58 9.77 -0.94
C GLN A 41 -0.89 9.35 -0.90
N GLU A 42 -1.39 9.03 0.28
CA GLU A 42 -2.72 8.45 0.47
C GLU A 42 -3.38 9.03 1.73
N VAL A 43 -4.69 9.27 1.66
CA VAL A 43 -5.49 9.82 2.76
C VAL A 43 -6.80 9.04 2.93
N GLU A 44 -7.07 8.65 4.16
CA GLU A 44 -8.19 7.80 4.52
C GLU A 44 -8.94 8.39 5.72
N GLN A 45 -10.27 8.42 5.68
CA GLN A 45 -11.08 8.85 6.83
C GLN A 45 -11.21 7.67 7.80
N ALA A 46 -10.60 7.78 8.98
CA ALA A 46 -10.67 6.76 10.03
C ALA A 46 -11.94 6.91 10.89
N SER A 47 -12.29 8.15 11.22
CA SER A 47 -13.53 8.51 11.92
C SER A 47 -13.82 10.00 11.68
N PRO A 48 -14.97 10.57 12.09
CA PRO A 48 -15.16 12.02 12.03
C PRO A 48 -14.05 12.82 12.74
N ARG A 49 -13.35 12.26 13.73
CA ARG A 49 -12.26 12.94 14.45
C ARG A 49 -10.85 12.50 14.07
N ALA A 50 -10.69 11.65 13.06
CA ALA A 50 -9.36 11.16 12.71
C ALA A 50 -9.24 10.79 11.24
N ILE A 51 -8.03 10.99 10.73
CA ILE A 51 -7.60 10.50 9.41
C ILE A 51 -6.35 9.65 9.54
N ALA A 52 -6.20 8.72 8.61
CA ALA A 52 -4.96 7.98 8.40
C ALA A 52 -4.30 8.46 7.10
N LEU A 53 -2.99 8.65 7.14
CA LEU A 53 -2.19 9.20 6.06
C LEU A 53 -0.99 8.30 5.79
N ARG A 54 -0.59 8.18 4.52
CA ARG A 54 0.70 7.59 4.15
C ARG A 54 1.66 8.69 3.71
N ALA A 55 2.76 8.84 4.43
CA ALA A 55 3.79 9.81 4.11
C ALA A 55 4.59 9.39 2.86
N ALA A 56 5.39 10.30 2.31
CA ALA A 56 6.25 10.02 1.16
C ALA A 56 7.22 8.85 1.40
N SER A 57 7.65 8.67 2.65
CA SER A 57 8.51 7.56 3.10
C SER A 57 7.81 6.19 3.06
N GLY A 58 6.50 6.17 2.86
CA GLY A 58 5.67 4.97 2.97
C GLY A 58 5.17 4.69 4.39
N GLN A 59 5.68 5.38 5.43
CA GLN A 59 5.19 5.22 6.81
C GLN A 59 3.76 5.75 6.94
N ALA A 60 2.89 4.98 7.59
CA ALA A 60 1.54 5.39 7.94
C ALA A 60 1.51 6.21 9.24
N TYR A 61 0.63 7.19 9.29
CA TYR A 61 0.37 8.03 10.46
C TYR A 61 -1.12 8.22 10.66
N ARG A 62 -1.53 8.38 11.91
CA ARG A 62 -2.85 8.85 12.30
C ARG A 62 -2.76 10.31 12.74
N ILE A 63 -3.67 11.13 12.23
CA ILE A 63 -3.91 12.48 12.71
C ILE A 63 -5.27 12.52 13.38
N ASP A 64 -5.29 12.90 14.65
CA ASP A 64 -6.51 13.16 15.39
C ASP A 64 -6.84 14.65 15.35
N PHE A 65 -8.14 14.95 15.38
CA PHE A 65 -8.67 16.30 15.40
C PHE A 65 -9.24 16.65 16.77
N SER A 66 -9.23 17.94 17.10
CA SER A 66 -9.90 18.45 18.30
C SER A 66 -11.43 18.47 18.15
N GLU A 67 -11.93 18.62 16.92
CA GLU A 67 -13.35 18.66 16.58
C GLU A 67 -13.68 17.66 15.45
N ASP A 68 -14.97 17.40 15.25
CA ASP A 68 -15.44 16.58 14.14
C ASP A 68 -15.09 17.25 12.79
N CYS A 69 -14.27 16.56 12.02
CA CYS A 69 -13.87 16.87 10.66
C CYS A 69 -14.18 15.68 9.72
N PRO A 70 -15.47 15.44 9.40
CA PRO A 70 -15.84 14.44 8.42
C PRO A 70 -15.58 14.93 6.99
N GLY A 71 -15.56 13.99 6.04
CA GLY A 71 -15.50 14.26 4.60
C GLY A 71 -14.09 14.50 4.06
N VAL A 72 -13.03 14.19 4.81
CA VAL A 72 -11.64 14.44 4.39
C VAL A 72 -11.26 13.64 3.15
N ARG A 73 -11.73 12.39 3.06
CA ARG A 73 -11.38 11.49 1.96
C ARG A 73 -12.05 11.86 0.63
N ASP A 74 -13.25 12.42 0.68
CA ASP A 74 -14.02 12.81 -0.49
C ASP A 74 -13.80 14.29 -0.86
N ALA A 75 -12.91 14.97 -0.14
CA ALA A 75 -12.59 16.37 -0.36
C ALA A 75 -11.94 16.58 -1.72
N THR A 76 -12.34 17.66 -2.39
CA THR A 76 -11.74 18.03 -3.69
C THR A 76 -10.35 18.61 -3.49
N THR A 77 -10.16 19.30 -2.37
CA THR A 77 -8.92 19.97 -1.97
C THR A 77 -8.58 19.60 -0.53
N LEU A 78 -7.35 19.14 -0.34
CA LEU A 78 -6.82 18.79 0.97
C LEU A 78 -5.43 19.39 1.12
N LYS A 79 -5.21 20.11 2.22
CA LYS A 79 -3.90 20.70 2.54
C LYS A 79 -3.60 20.54 4.02
N LEU A 80 -2.37 20.15 4.32
CA LEU A 80 -1.86 20.10 5.68
C LEU A 80 -1.09 21.39 5.97
N GLU A 81 -1.67 22.26 6.78
CA GLU A 81 -1.07 23.53 7.21
C GLU A 81 -0.30 23.31 8.51
N VAL A 82 0.97 22.98 8.35
CA VAL A 82 1.88 22.69 9.45
C VAL A 82 3.09 23.62 9.41
N PRO A 83 3.37 24.37 10.50
CA PRO A 83 4.54 25.22 10.57
C PRO A 83 5.83 24.40 10.40
N GLY A 84 6.72 24.84 9.50
CA GLY A 84 7.99 24.15 9.24
C GLY A 84 7.88 22.87 8.43
N GLY A 85 6.71 22.52 7.88
CA GLY A 85 6.53 21.36 7.00
C GLY A 85 6.38 20.02 7.73
N TRP A 86 6.31 20.03 9.07
CA TRP A 86 6.20 18.85 9.91
C TRP A 86 4.92 18.86 10.73
N ALA A 87 4.12 17.81 10.61
CA ALA A 87 2.97 17.56 11.47
C ALA A 87 3.44 16.80 12.72
N CYS A 88 3.36 17.43 13.88
CA CYS A 88 3.80 16.87 15.16
C CYS A 88 2.68 16.88 16.22
N GLY A 89 1.47 17.29 15.87
CA GLY A 89 0.34 17.37 16.81
C GLY A 89 0.25 18.70 17.56
N ARG A 90 0.85 19.77 17.05
CA ARG A 90 0.83 21.08 17.73
C ARG A 90 -0.51 21.80 17.56
N PRO A 91 -0.93 22.63 18.53
CA PRO A 91 -2.19 23.40 18.44
C PRO A 91 -2.27 24.41 17.29
N SER A 92 -1.16 24.71 16.60
CA SER A 92 -1.12 25.57 15.41
C SER A 92 -1.31 24.80 14.10
N GLU A 93 -1.29 23.48 14.14
CA GLU A 93 -1.40 22.61 12.96
C GLU A 93 -2.87 22.42 12.56
N ARG A 94 -3.14 22.50 11.27
CA ARG A 94 -4.49 22.39 10.71
C ARG A 94 -4.51 21.48 9.49
N VAL A 95 -5.57 20.69 9.34
CA VAL A 95 -5.92 20.08 8.06
C VAL A 95 -7.01 20.94 7.42
N VAL A 96 -6.77 21.43 6.21
CA VAL A 96 -7.71 22.23 5.44
C VAL A 96 -8.38 21.33 4.41
N VAL A 97 -9.70 21.22 4.51
CA VAL A 97 -10.56 20.30 3.75
C VAL A 97 -11.60 21.16 3.04
N ASP A 98 -11.48 21.36 1.74
CA ASP A 98 -12.39 22.22 0.96
C ASP A 98 -12.59 23.61 1.60
N GLY A 99 -11.48 24.18 2.09
CA GLY A 99 -11.44 25.49 2.77
C GLY A 99 -11.84 25.45 4.25
N ARG A 100 -12.45 24.36 4.75
CA ARG A 100 -12.75 24.18 6.18
C ARG A 100 -11.49 23.75 6.92
N ARG A 101 -11.20 24.41 8.05
CA ARG A 101 -10.03 24.13 8.88
C ARG A 101 -10.40 23.17 10.02
N CYS A 102 -9.63 22.10 10.14
CA CYS A 102 -9.77 21.08 11.17
C CYS A 102 -8.52 21.12 12.05
N THR A 103 -8.74 21.39 13.34
CA THR A 103 -7.65 21.52 14.31
C THR A 103 -7.04 20.16 14.61
N VAL A 104 -5.72 20.03 14.41
CA VAL A 104 -4.98 18.82 14.79
C VAL A 104 -4.81 18.80 16.30
N SER A 105 -5.08 17.65 16.91
CA SER A 105 -4.89 17.39 18.35
C SER A 105 -3.72 16.44 18.63
N ALA A 106 -3.45 15.48 17.73
CA ALA A 106 -2.34 14.56 17.84
C ALA A 106 -1.88 14.03 16.47
N VAL A 107 -0.61 13.67 16.38
CA VAL A 107 -0.03 12.95 15.24
C VAL A 107 0.73 11.75 15.80
N THR A 108 0.38 10.56 15.36
CA THR A 108 0.98 9.31 15.85
C THR A 108 1.37 8.40 14.68
N PRO A 109 2.54 7.73 14.73
CA PRO A 109 2.84 6.66 13.80
C PRO A 109 1.77 5.56 13.89
N MET A 110 1.45 4.96 12.75
CA MET A 110 0.44 3.92 12.62
C MET A 110 1.06 2.68 11.96
N GLU A 111 0.68 1.49 12.42
CA GLU A 111 1.11 0.25 11.77
C GLU A 111 0.43 0.06 10.41
N ASP A 112 1.12 -0.58 9.46
CA ASP A 112 0.58 -0.85 8.13
C ASP A 112 -0.71 -1.69 8.18
N ARG A 113 -0.79 -2.61 9.16
CA ARG A 113 -1.98 -3.41 9.43
C ARG A 113 -3.19 -2.54 9.76
N ASP A 114 -3.02 -1.59 10.67
CA ASP A 114 -4.11 -0.72 11.10
C ASP A 114 -4.50 0.23 9.97
N TYR A 115 -3.51 0.78 9.24
CA TYR A 115 -3.76 1.60 8.06
C TYR A 115 -4.59 0.86 7.01
N ALA A 116 -4.23 -0.39 6.71
CA ALA A 116 -4.96 -1.23 5.76
C ALA A 116 -6.41 -1.48 6.22
N SER A 117 -6.63 -1.68 7.53
CA SER A 117 -7.99 -1.79 8.06
C SER A 117 -8.79 -0.51 7.85
N VAL A 118 -8.21 0.65 8.19
CA VAL A 118 -8.85 1.96 8.00
C VAL A 118 -9.18 2.21 6.53
N ALA A 119 -8.22 1.99 5.62
CA ALA A 119 -8.42 2.18 4.19
C ALA A 119 -9.55 1.30 3.64
N ARG A 120 -9.57 0.02 4.05
CA ARG A 120 -10.62 -0.94 3.67
C ARG A 120 -11.98 -0.53 4.21
N ASP A 121 -12.08 -0.13 5.47
CA ASP A 121 -13.35 0.26 6.08
C ASP A 121 -13.87 1.58 5.49
N SER A 122 -12.97 2.52 5.20
CA SER A 122 -13.30 3.74 4.47
C SER A 122 -13.85 3.43 3.06
N ASP A 123 -13.25 2.48 2.32
CA ASP A 123 -13.73 2.07 1.00
C ASP A 123 -15.10 1.37 1.05
N ARG A 124 -15.37 0.59 2.10
CA ARG A 124 -16.68 -0.03 2.33
C ARG A 124 -17.78 1.01 2.53
N LEU A 125 -17.51 2.04 3.32
CA LEU A 125 -18.47 3.13 3.58
C LEU A 125 -18.84 3.86 2.27
N ARG A 126 -17.89 4.05 1.35
CA ARG A 126 -18.17 4.63 0.03
C ARG A 126 -19.01 3.70 -0.85
N THR A 127 -18.70 2.40 -0.83
CA THR A 127 -19.38 1.43 -1.71
C THR A 127 -20.85 1.23 -1.30
N ALA A 128 -21.18 1.39 -0.02
CA ALA A 128 -22.52 1.23 0.50
C ALA A 128 -23.52 2.32 0.03
N THR A 129 -23.05 3.45 -0.51
CA THR A 129 -23.89 4.61 -0.82
C THR A 129 -24.20 4.80 -2.31
N LEU A 130 -24.06 3.77 -3.16
CA LEU A 130 -24.41 3.89 -4.58
C LEU A 130 -25.88 4.32 -4.76
N PRO A 131 -26.17 5.50 -5.34
CA PRO A 131 -27.52 5.88 -5.74
C PRO A 131 -28.02 4.93 -6.84
N SER A 132 -29.33 4.76 -6.98
CA SER A 132 -29.95 3.98 -8.06
C SER A 132 -29.45 4.44 -9.43
N LEU A 133 -28.63 3.62 -10.08
CA LEU A 133 -28.05 3.93 -11.39
C LEU A 133 -29.07 3.64 -12.50
N THR A 134 -29.39 4.65 -13.30
CA THR A 134 -29.89 4.44 -14.67
C THR A 134 -28.68 4.28 -15.58
N ILE A 135 -28.51 3.10 -16.18
CA ILE A 135 -27.36 2.77 -17.02
C ILE A 135 -27.45 3.60 -18.32
N ARG A 136 -26.61 4.64 -18.41
CA ARG A 136 -26.19 5.20 -19.70
C ARG A 136 -24.71 4.85 -19.86
N GLU A 137 -24.37 4.18 -20.95
CA GLU A 137 -22.98 3.84 -21.30
C GLU A 137 -22.14 5.11 -21.32
N ARG A 138 -21.39 5.35 -20.25
CA ARG A 138 -20.31 6.33 -20.20
C ARG A 138 -19.01 5.55 -20.02
N ARG A 139 -18.15 5.65 -21.02
CA ARG A 139 -16.81 5.06 -21.08
C ARG A 139 -15.83 5.91 -20.25
N ASP A 140 -16.18 6.17 -19.00
CA ASP A 140 -15.20 6.64 -18.03
C ASP A 140 -14.43 5.40 -17.55
N ILE A 141 -13.10 5.52 -17.49
CA ILE A 141 -12.19 4.46 -17.03
C ILE A 141 -12.63 4.08 -15.62
N ARG A 142 -13.49 3.06 -15.53
CA ARG A 142 -13.91 2.47 -14.27
C ARG A 142 -12.62 1.99 -13.63
N ARG A 143 -12.18 2.67 -12.56
CA ARG A 143 -11.48 1.96 -11.49
C ARG A 143 -12.49 0.86 -11.13
N SER A 144 -12.21 -0.36 -11.60
CA SER A 144 -13.05 -1.52 -11.32
C SER A 144 -13.25 -1.64 -9.81
N PHE A 145 -14.11 -2.55 -9.36
CA PHE A 145 -14.18 -3.03 -7.97
C PHE A 145 -12.83 -3.63 -7.50
N GLY A 146 -11.79 -2.83 -7.55
CA GLY A 146 -10.41 -3.13 -7.33
C GLY A 146 -10.04 -2.36 -6.08
N GLY A 147 -10.09 -3.06 -4.95
CA GLY A 147 -9.70 -2.45 -3.68
C GLY A 147 -8.26 -1.91 -3.74
N SER A 148 -7.93 -1.05 -2.79
CA SER A 148 -6.65 -0.34 -2.80
C SER A 148 -5.46 -1.30 -2.66
N PRO A 149 -4.32 -1.04 -3.35
CA PRO A 149 -3.06 -1.74 -3.07
C PRO A 149 -2.61 -1.67 -1.62
N SER A 150 -3.10 -0.72 -0.82
CA SER A 150 -2.83 -0.60 0.62
C SER A 150 -3.46 -1.72 1.46
N TYR A 151 -4.41 -2.49 0.91
CA TYR A 151 -5.03 -3.64 1.59
C TYR A 151 -5.41 -4.79 0.65
N CYS A 152 -5.07 -4.72 -0.64
CA CYS A 152 -5.35 -5.75 -1.63
C CYS A 152 -4.12 -6.10 -2.48
N PHE A 153 -4.03 -7.36 -2.89
CA PHE A 153 -3.17 -7.76 -4.00
C PHE A 153 -3.95 -8.64 -5.00
N ALA A 154 -3.50 -8.64 -6.25
CA ALA A 154 -4.05 -9.52 -7.27
C ALA A 154 -3.36 -10.88 -7.27
N THR A 155 -4.13 -11.96 -7.23
CA THR A 155 -3.62 -13.34 -7.17
C THR A 155 -2.74 -13.68 -8.36
N ARG A 156 -3.10 -13.21 -9.57
CA ARG A 156 -2.32 -13.35 -10.80
C ARG A 156 -0.93 -12.70 -10.76
N ASN A 157 -0.68 -11.80 -9.79
CA ASN A 157 0.60 -11.11 -9.65
C ASN A 157 1.50 -11.75 -8.57
N VAL A 158 1.03 -12.80 -7.89
CA VAL A 158 1.79 -13.53 -6.88
C VAL A 158 2.95 -14.28 -7.56
N ARG A 159 4.13 -14.20 -6.95
CA ARG A 159 5.37 -14.82 -7.45
C ARG A 159 5.90 -15.88 -6.52
N ALA A 160 5.84 -15.61 -5.22
CA ALA A 160 6.31 -16.49 -4.18
C ALA A 160 5.50 -16.24 -2.91
N TRP A 161 5.60 -17.17 -1.97
CA TRP A 161 5.01 -17.05 -0.66
C TRP A 161 5.89 -17.79 0.35
N SER A 162 5.79 -17.38 1.62
CA SER A 162 6.38 -18.08 2.75
C SER A 162 5.45 -17.99 3.95
N SER A 163 5.52 -18.98 4.85
CA SER A 163 4.76 -18.98 6.11
C SER A 163 5.72 -18.68 7.27
N ASP A 164 5.29 -17.86 8.21
CA ASP A 164 6.00 -17.55 9.45
C ASP A 164 5.02 -17.45 10.63
N PRO A 165 5.47 -17.31 11.89
CA PRO A 165 4.56 -17.24 13.04
C PRO A 165 3.56 -16.06 13.01
N GLN A 166 3.81 -15.01 12.20
CA GLN A 166 2.90 -13.87 12.05
C GLN A 166 1.85 -14.10 10.95
N GLY A 167 1.96 -15.18 10.18
CA GLY A 167 1.05 -15.52 9.08
C GLY A 167 1.80 -15.85 7.81
N MET A 168 1.28 -15.42 6.66
CA MET A 168 1.92 -15.67 5.38
C MET A 168 2.49 -14.38 4.81
N LEU A 169 3.70 -14.44 4.25
CA LEU A 169 4.25 -13.39 3.42
C LEU A 169 4.04 -13.75 1.95
N VAL A 170 3.50 -12.83 1.18
CA VAL A 170 3.24 -12.99 -0.25
C VAL A 170 4.10 -12.01 -1.02
N GLU A 171 4.93 -12.52 -1.92
CA GLU A 171 5.67 -11.70 -2.86
C GLU A 171 4.87 -11.50 -4.15
N THR A 172 4.80 -10.26 -4.60
CA THR A 172 4.10 -9.86 -5.82
C THR A 172 4.97 -8.96 -6.69
N HIS A 173 4.54 -8.72 -7.93
CA HIS A 173 5.21 -7.76 -8.79
C HIS A 173 4.88 -6.30 -8.42
N PRO A 174 5.84 -5.47 -7.95
CA PRO A 174 5.55 -4.16 -7.34
C PRO A 174 4.89 -3.16 -8.30
N ARG A 175 5.29 -3.15 -9.59
CA ARG A 175 4.71 -2.22 -10.59
C ARG A 175 3.20 -2.40 -10.81
N ARG A 176 2.62 -3.50 -10.33
CA ARG A 176 1.20 -3.82 -10.51
C ARG A 176 0.40 -3.80 -9.21
N ASN A 177 1.01 -3.42 -8.08
CA ASN A 177 0.41 -3.37 -6.74
C ASN A 177 0.88 -2.13 -5.96
N GLY A 178 0.75 -0.93 -6.55
CA GLY A 178 1.06 0.32 -5.84
C GLY A 178 2.53 0.50 -5.41
N GLY A 179 3.46 -0.26 -5.99
CA GLY A 179 4.87 -0.28 -5.56
C GLY A 179 5.19 -1.30 -4.47
N HIS A 180 4.18 -1.96 -3.88
CA HIS A 180 4.38 -2.96 -2.84
C HIS A 180 4.83 -4.30 -3.43
N ARG A 181 6.03 -4.75 -3.02
CA ARG A 181 6.53 -6.08 -3.38
C ARG A 181 6.00 -7.16 -2.45
N TYR A 182 5.93 -6.90 -1.15
CA TYR A 182 5.52 -7.89 -0.16
C TYR A 182 4.20 -7.51 0.49
N TYR A 183 3.39 -8.52 0.78
CA TYR A 183 2.15 -8.41 1.53
C TYR A 183 2.18 -9.40 2.68
N ARG A 184 1.85 -8.91 3.87
CA ARG A 184 1.52 -9.77 5.00
C ARG A 184 0.05 -10.17 4.90
N VAL A 185 -0.19 -11.47 5.04
CA VAL A 185 -1.52 -12.07 5.03
C VAL A 185 -1.72 -12.75 6.38
N GLU A 186 -2.58 -12.15 7.21
CA GLU A 186 -3.00 -12.75 8.47
C GLU A 186 -4.09 -13.77 8.21
N LEU A 187 -3.88 -14.96 8.77
CA LEU A 187 -4.76 -16.10 8.59
C LEU A 187 -5.56 -16.33 9.86
N GLY A 188 -6.72 -16.97 9.71
CA GLY A 188 -7.50 -17.47 10.83
C GLY A 188 -6.75 -18.50 11.67
N SER A 189 -7.37 -18.90 12.79
CA SER A 189 -6.79 -19.81 13.77
C SER A 189 -6.06 -21.02 13.13
N HIS A 190 -4.78 -21.17 13.47
CA HIS A 190 -3.90 -22.33 13.25
C HIS A 190 -3.91 -22.95 11.84
N CYS A 191 -3.34 -22.22 10.88
CA CYS A 191 -3.13 -22.65 9.50
C CYS A 191 -1.85 -23.47 9.26
N ARG A 192 -1.48 -24.38 10.19
CA ARG A 192 -0.24 -25.19 10.10
C ARG A 192 -0.15 -26.08 8.85
N GLN A 193 -1.29 -26.35 8.22
CA GLN A 193 -1.35 -27.07 6.95
C GLN A 193 -0.62 -26.34 5.80
N LEU A 194 -0.44 -25.02 5.90
CA LEU A 194 0.29 -24.25 4.90
C LEU A 194 1.81 -24.48 4.95
N ASP A 195 2.37 -24.74 6.12
CA ASP A 195 3.83 -24.88 6.31
C ASP A 195 4.43 -26.03 5.50
N ARG A 196 3.59 -26.98 5.06
CA ARG A 196 3.99 -28.17 4.31
C ARG A 196 3.32 -28.27 2.94
N ALA A 197 2.59 -27.24 2.52
CA ALA A 197 1.88 -27.27 1.25
C ALA A 197 2.85 -27.01 0.09
N PRO A 198 2.99 -27.93 -0.88
CA PRO A 198 3.86 -27.71 -2.04
C PRO A 198 3.29 -26.61 -2.96
N GLU A 199 1.97 -26.48 -3.00
CA GLU A 199 1.25 -25.51 -3.81
C GLU A 199 0.07 -24.93 -3.03
N LEU A 200 -0.18 -23.64 -3.24
CA LEU A 200 -1.35 -22.96 -2.71
C LEU A 200 -2.06 -22.15 -3.79
N SER A 201 -3.34 -21.95 -3.57
CA SER A 201 -4.23 -21.17 -4.41
C SER A 201 -4.96 -20.16 -3.55
N PHE A 202 -5.06 -18.93 -4.05
CA PHE A 202 -5.81 -17.86 -3.41
C PHE A 202 -7.21 -17.77 -3.99
N HIS A 203 -8.23 -17.85 -3.14
CA HIS A 203 -9.61 -17.68 -3.52
C HIS A 203 -10.17 -16.40 -2.92
N SER A 204 -10.58 -15.49 -3.81
CA SER A 204 -11.30 -14.27 -3.44
C SER A 204 -12.74 -14.60 -3.09
N GLY A 205 -13.22 -14.12 -1.95
CA GLY A 205 -14.63 -14.21 -1.57
C GLY A 205 -15.55 -13.47 -2.53
N LEU A 206 -15.02 -12.44 -3.22
CA LEU A 206 -15.74 -11.64 -4.20
C LEU A 206 -15.54 -12.13 -5.64
N GLN A 207 -14.79 -13.22 -5.85
CA GLN A 207 -14.53 -13.84 -7.16
C GLN A 207 -13.95 -12.86 -8.21
N ASN A 208 -13.26 -11.80 -7.78
CA ASN A 208 -12.67 -10.78 -8.65
C ASN A 208 -11.14 -10.92 -8.83
N GLY A 209 -10.56 -12.01 -8.31
CA GLY A 209 -9.12 -12.26 -8.36
C GLY A 209 -8.27 -11.34 -7.47
N LEU A 210 -8.90 -10.63 -6.53
CA LEU A 210 -8.22 -9.81 -5.52
C LEU A 210 -8.42 -10.41 -4.13
N ILE A 211 -7.34 -10.41 -3.37
CA ILE A 211 -7.34 -10.81 -1.97
C ILE A 211 -7.15 -9.55 -1.15
N CYS A 212 -8.16 -9.21 -0.35
CA CYS A 212 -8.29 -7.93 0.33
C CYS A 212 -8.58 -8.08 1.84
N GLY A 213 -8.52 -9.31 2.36
CA GLY A 213 -9.01 -9.63 3.70
C GLY A 213 -10.52 -9.44 3.83
N ASN A 214 -11.27 -9.65 2.75
CA ASN A 214 -12.73 -9.64 2.79
C ASN A 214 -13.27 -10.97 3.34
N PRO A 215 -14.50 -10.97 3.90
CA PRO A 215 -15.17 -12.22 4.20
C PRO A 215 -15.21 -13.15 2.99
N GLY A 216 -14.81 -14.39 3.17
CA GLY A 216 -14.73 -15.40 2.10
C GLY A 216 -13.38 -15.51 1.42
N ASP A 217 -12.47 -14.54 1.61
CA ASP A 217 -11.09 -14.67 1.16
C ASP A 217 -10.42 -15.84 1.90
N ARG A 218 -9.81 -16.75 1.15
CA ARG A 218 -9.17 -17.94 1.69
C ARG A 218 -7.98 -18.41 0.87
N VAL A 219 -7.03 -19.04 1.54
CA VAL A 219 -5.95 -19.82 0.92
C VAL A 219 -6.42 -21.28 0.89
N ILE A 220 -6.24 -21.94 -0.24
CA ILE A 220 -6.51 -23.37 -0.42
C ILE A 220 -5.19 -24.05 -0.74
N THR A 221 -4.85 -25.11 -0.01
CA THR A 221 -3.69 -25.94 -0.35
C THR A 221 -4.09 -26.94 -1.42
N ALA A 222 -3.34 -27.00 -2.52
CA ALA A 222 -3.45 -28.13 -3.43
C ALA A 222 -2.69 -29.31 -2.79
N GLY A 223 -3.42 -30.40 -2.52
CA GLY A 223 -2.77 -31.70 -2.43
C GLY A 223 -2.36 -32.11 -3.84
N PHE A 224 -1.21 -32.79 -3.97
CA PHE A 224 -0.67 -33.31 -5.24
C PHE A 224 -1.77 -33.71 -6.25
N ASP A 225 -1.69 -33.13 -7.45
CA ASP A 225 -2.66 -33.33 -8.53
C ASP A 225 -2.52 -34.75 -9.12
N GLU A 226 -3.65 -35.39 -9.43
CA GLU A 226 -3.81 -36.81 -9.84
C GLU A 226 -3.05 -37.22 -11.13
N ARG A 227 -2.28 -36.31 -11.76
CA ARG A 227 -1.55 -36.61 -13.00
C ARG A 227 -0.24 -37.38 -12.79
N ASP A 228 0.26 -37.45 -11.56
CA ASP A 228 1.39 -38.32 -11.18
C ASP A 228 0.96 -39.74 -10.76
N LEU A 229 -0.35 -40.03 -10.70
CA LEU A 229 -0.88 -41.36 -10.33
C LEU A 229 -0.95 -42.37 -11.49
N ARG A 230 -0.29 -42.09 -12.62
CA ARG A 230 -0.13 -43.10 -13.69
C ARG A 230 0.95 -44.15 -13.38
N ASN A 231 1.57 -44.09 -12.20
CA ASN A 231 2.43 -45.15 -11.69
C ASN A 231 1.78 -45.78 -10.45
N ASP A 232 1.39 -47.04 -10.61
CA ASP A 232 0.71 -47.88 -9.63
C ASP A 232 1.43 -47.96 -8.26
N ALA A 233 0.61 -48.18 -7.22
CA ALA A 233 0.92 -48.78 -5.91
C ALA A 233 0.96 -47.91 -4.63
N LEU A 234 0.29 -46.75 -4.58
CA LEU A 234 -0.01 -46.08 -3.30
C LEU A 234 -1.49 -45.71 -3.21
N ALA A 235 -2.14 -46.15 -2.12
CA ALA A 235 -3.56 -45.93 -1.87
C ALA A 235 -3.94 -44.43 -1.99
N PRO A 236 -5.17 -44.10 -2.46
CA PRO A 236 -5.64 -42.72 -2.49
C PRO A 236 -5.55 -42.11 -1.09
N LEU A 237 -4.72 -41.09 -0.92
CA LEU A 237 -4.72 -40.33 0.33
C LEU A 237 -6.13 -39.74 0.51
N PRO A 238 -6.70 -39.81 1.73
CA PRO A 238 -8.08 -39.38 1.94
C PRO A 238 -8.26 -37.88 1.63
N GLN A 239 -9.42 -37.54 1.07
CA GLN A 239 -9.84 -36.20 0.62
C GLN A 239 -9.83 -35.10 1.71
N TYR A 240 -9.40 -35.41 2.94
CA TYR A 240 -9.28 -34.50 4.08
C TYR A 240 -8.08 -33.52 4.01
N THR A 241 -7.24 -33.58 2.97
CA THR A 241 -6.03 -32.74 2.85
C THR A 241 -6.23 -31.42 2.09
N ARG A 242 -7.44 -31.10 1.61
CA ARG A 242 -7.76 -29.75 1.11
C ARG A 242 -8.00 -28.80 2.28
N GLY A 243 -6.90 -28.42 2.93
CA GLY A 243 -6.88 -27.39 3.94
C GLY A 243 -7.31 -26.05 3.34
N SER A 244 -8.33 -25.42 3.92
CA SER A 244 -8.67 -24.03 3.61
C SER A 244 -8.40 -23.14 4.81
N CYS A 245 -7.78 -21.99 4.56
CA CYS A 245 -7.37 -21.03 5.56
C CYS A 245 -8.03 -19.69 5.27
N ARG A 246 -8.95 -19.26 6.13
CA ARG A 246 -9.57 -17.94 5.99
C ARG A 246 -8.52 -16.85 6.15
N ILE A 247 -8.56 -15.87 5.27
CA ILE A 247 -7.74 -14.65 5.37
C ILE A 247 -8.49 -13.63 6.20
N GLN A 248 -7.83 -13.07 7.21
CA GLN A 248 -8.40 -12.08 8.14
C GLN A 248 -7.99 -10.65 7.78
N ALA A 249 -6.71 -10.46 7.45
CA ALA A 249 -6.16 -9.16 7.08
C ALA A 249 -5.07 -9.31 6.02
N VAL A 250 -4.90 -8.25 5.23
CA VAL A 250 -3.90 -8.15 4.17
C VAL A 250 -3.36 -6.74 4.19
N TYR A 251 -2.04 -6.58 4.23
CA TYR A 251 -1.39 -5.27 4.23
C TYR A 251 0.02 -5.34 3.64
N PRO A 252 0.54 -4.25 3.05
CA PRO A 252 1.91 -4.18 2.60
C PRO A 252 2.90 -4.49 3.73
N ALA A 253 4.01 -5.13 3.37
CA ALA A 253 5.14 -5.38 4.27
C ALA A 253 6.43 -4.84 3.67
N SER A 254 7.29 -4.27 4.51
CA SER A 254 8.55 -3.63 4.11
C SER A 254 9.71 -4.59 3.89
N ARG A 255 9.63 -5.85 4.38
CA ARG A 255 10.70 -6.84 4.30
C ARG A 255 10.24 -8.18 3.73
N GLN A 256 11.19 -8.86 3.09
CA GLN A 256 11.14 -10.30 2.83
C GLN A 256 11.17 -11.03 4.18
N ALA A 257 10.50 -12.18 4.31
CA ALA A 257 10.43 -12.90 5.57
C ALA A 257 11.86 -13.24 6.01
N SER A 258 12.20 -12.93 7.25
CA SER A 258 13.44 -13.42 7.85
C SER A 258 13.31 -14.94 7.95
N ASN A 259 14.09 -15.67 7.16
CA ASN A 259 14.27 -17.12 7.32
C ASN A 259 14.84 -17.45 8.70
#